data_AF-A0A969N068-F1
#
_entry.id   AF-A0A969N068-F1
#
_cell.length_a   1.000
_cell.length_b   1.000
_cell.length_c   1.000
_cell.angle_alpha   90.00
_cell.angle_beta   90.00
_cell.angle_gamma   90.00
#
_symmetry.space_group_name_H-M   'P 1'
#
loop_
_entity.id
_entity.type
_entity.pdbx_description
1 polymer ?
#
loop_
_entity_poly.entity_id
_entity_poly.type
_entity_poly.pdbx_seq_one_letter_code
_entity_poly.pdbx_strand_id
1 'polypeptide(L)' 'MAVIYSENLSKSYPVAVKEPGLKGTIQHFFRRTYREVKAVQNVCFTIEPGEVVGFLGANGAGKTT' A
#
# COMPACT_ATOMS: atom_id res chain seq x y z
N MET A 1 -11.68 -18.87 19.38
CA MET A 1 -10.40 -18.20 19.06
C MET A 1 -10.54 -17.67 17.66
N ALA A 2 -10.21 -16.41 17.45
CA ALA A 2 -10.26 -15.78 16.14
C ALA A 2 -9.50 -16.60 15.09
N VAL A 3 -10.07 -16.71 13.89
CA VAL A 3 -9.42 -17.37 12.76
C VAL A 3 -8.49 -16.41 12.01
N ILE A 4 -8.77 -15.10 12.05
CA ILE A 4 -7.90 -14.05 11.52
C ILE A 4 -7.78 -12.95 12.57
N TYR A 5 -6.57 -12.45 12.80
CA TYR A 5 -6.29 -11.38 13.73
C TYR A 5 -5.20 -10.47 13.14
N SER A 6 -5.45 -9.16 13.19
CA SER A 6 -4.58 -8.13 12.66
C SER A 6 -4.52 -6.98 13.64
N GLU A 7 -3.31 -6.58 14.02
CA GLU A 7 -3.04 -5.33 14.75
C GLU A 7 -1.96 -4.53 14.03
N ASN A 8 -2.19 -3.22 13.90
CA ASN A 8 -1.26 -2.27 13.30
C ASN A 8 -0.76 -2.66 11.89
N LEU A 9 -1.57 -3.40 11.12
CA LEU A 9 -1.19 -3.85 9.79
C LEU A 9 -1.02 -2.65 8.87
N SER A 10 0.18 -2.52 8.32
CA SER A 10 0.55 -1.42 7.43
C SER A 10 1.35 -1.96 6.25
N LYS A 11 1.12 -1.40 5.07
CA LYS A 11 1.87 -1.74 3.86
C LYS A 11 2.14 -0.48 3.05
N SER A 12 3.42 -0.26 2.76
CA SER A 12 3.89 0.78 1.84
C SER A 12 4.56 0.15 0.63
N TYR A 13 4.44 0.81 -0.52
CA TYR A 13 5.14 0.44 -1.75
C TYR A 13 6.02 1.62 -2.22
N PRO A 14 7.28 1.36 -2.60
CA PRO A 14 8.11 2.37 -3.24
C PRO A 14 7.66 2.55 -4.69
N VAL A 15 7.31 3.78 -5.05
CA VAL A 15 6.93 4.17 -6.41
C VAL A 15 8.00 5.09 -6.96
N ALA A 16 8.58 4.72 -8.09
CA ALA A 16 9.59 5.54 -8.76
C ALA A 16 8.98 6.89 -9.18
N VAL A 17 9.64 7.99 -8.81
CA VAL A 17 9.24 9.34 -9.23
C VAL A 17 9.94 9.65 -10.55
N LYS A 18 9.15 9.93 -11.59
CA LYS A 18 9.67 10.37 -12.89
C LYS A 18 9.55 11.88 -12.99
N GLU A 19 10.67 12.58 -13.06
CA GLU A 19 10.67 14.01 -13.40
C GLU A 19 10.56 14.16 -14.93
N PRO A 20 9.65 15.02 -15.43
CA PRO A 20 9.51 15.24 -16.87
C PRO A 20 10.72 15.99 -17.47
N GLY A 21 11.05 15.68 -18.73
CA GLY A 21 12.06 16.38 -19.53
C GLY A 21 13.42 15.67 -19.63
N LEU A 22 14.26 16.13 -20.57
CA LEU A 22 15.60 15.57 -20.81
C LEU A 22 16.49 15.62 -19.56
N LYS A 23 16.42 16.73 -18.80
CA LYS A 23 17.19 16.92 -17.56
C LYS A 23 16.78 15.90 -16.49
N GLY A 24 15.48 15.67 -16.32
CA GLY A 24 14.93 14.66 -15.40
C GLY A 24 15.32 13.23 -15.81
N THR A 25 15.44 12.96 -17.11
CA THR A 25 15.86 11.64 -17.63
C THR A 25 17.33 11.35 -17.33
N ILE A 26 18.22 12.31 -17.58
CA ILE A 26 19.65 12.18 -17.27
C ILE A 26 19.85 12.05 -15.75
N GLN A 27 19.18 12.89 -14.96
CA GLN A 27 19.26 12.85 -13.50
C GLN A 27 18.74 11.52 -12.92
N HIS A 28 17.67 10.95 -13.47
CA HIS A 28 17.14 9.66 -13.05
C HIS A 28 18.07 8.48 -13.42
N PHE A 29 18.92 8.61 -14.44
CA PHE A 29 19.95 7.60 -14.75
C PHE A 29 21.05 7.57 -13.68
N PHE A 30 21.39 8.72 -13.10
CA PHE A 30 22.42 8.85 -12.06
C PHE A 30 21.87 8.72 -10.62
N ARG A 31 20.59 9.07 -10.37
CA ARG A 31 19.97 9.00 -9.05
C ARG A 31 18.47 8.73 -9.16
N ARG A 32 18.08 7.49 -8.85
CA ARG A 32 16.68 7.07 -8.87
C ARG A 32 15.97 7.48 -7.57
N THR A 33 14.97 8.33 -7.69
CA THR A 33 14.16 8.79 -6.55
C THR A 33 12.90 7.94 -6.44
N TYR A 34 12.60 7.48 -5.23
CA TYR A 34 11.37 6.77 -4.92
C TYR A 34 10.56 7.58 -3.91
N ARG A 35 9.23 7.55 -4.06
CA ARG A 35 8.29 7.99 -3.02
C ARG A 35 7.58 6.77 -2.45
N GLU A 36 7.30 6.78 -1.16
CA GLU A 36 6.45 5.75 -0.57
C GLU A 36 4.98 6.07 -0.78
N VAL A 37 4.22 5.06 -1.19
CA VAL A 37 2.76 5.09 -1.23
C VAL A 37 2.25 4.10 -0.19
N LYS A 38 1.51 4.61 0.79
CA LYS A 38 0.84 3.79 1.81
C LYS A 38 -0.41 3.16 1.19
N ALA A 39 -0.44 1.84 1.10
CA ALA A 39 -1.56 1.08 0.57
C ALA A 39 -2.56 0.71 1.67
N VAL A 40 -2.09 0.34 2.85
CA VAL A 40 -2.89 0.25 4.09
C VAL A 40 -2.07 0.81 5.25
N GLN A 41 -2.73 1.42 6.24
CA GLN A 41 -2.07 2.03 7.39
C GLN A 41 -2.85 1.72 8.67
N ASN A 42 -2.17 1.09 9.63
CA ASN A 42 -2.68 0.80 10.97
C ASN A 42 -4.05 0.11 10.98
N VAL A 43 -4.21 -0.92 10.14
CA VAL A 43 -5.45 -1.68 10.05
C VAL A 43 -5.51 -2.71 11.19
N CYS A 44 -6.56 -2.62 12.00
CA CYS A 44 -6.81 -3.51 13.13
C CYS A 44 -8.18 -4.18 12.97
N PHE A 45 -8.21 -5.51 12.95
CA PHE A 45 -9.46 -6.28 12.91
C PHE A 45 -9.24 -7.71 13.36
N THR A 46 -10.33 -8.33 13.77
CA THR A 46 -10.41 -9.73 14.17
C THR A 46 -11.58 -10.36 13.43
N ILE A 47 -11.43 -11.60 12.98
CA ILE A 47 -12.48 -12.37 12.33
C ILE A 47 -12.61 -13.69 13.09
N GLU A 48 -13.82 -13.96 13.59
CA GLU A 48 -14.14 -15.17 14.33
C GLU A 48 -14.51 -16.33 13.37
N PRO A 49 -14.40 -17.59 13.84
CA PRO A 49 -14.79 -18.74 13.03
C PRO A 49 -16.25 -18.65 12.56
N GLY A 50 -16.47 -18.79 11.25
CA GLY A 50 -17.80 -18.74 10.64
C GLY A 50 -18.27 -17.34 10.22
N GLU A 51 -17.50 -16.27 10.50
CA GLU A 51 -17.81 -14.93 10.03
C GLU A 51 -17.49 -14.75 8.53
N VAL A 52 -18.39 -14.06 7.83
CA VAL A 52 -18.20 -13.67 6.42
C VAL A 52 -17.94 -12.17 6.38
N VAL A 53 -16.77 -11.77 5.88
CA VAL A 53 -16.33 -10.37 5.84
C VAL A 53 -16.10 -9.93 4.39
N GLY A 54 -16.60 -8.74 4.05
CA GLY A 54 -16.35 -8.09 2.76
C GLY A 54 -15.58 -6.78 2.94
N PHE A 55 -14.51 -6.59 2.17
CA PHE A 55 -13.81 -5.32 2.10
C PHE A 55 -14.43 -4.42 1.03
N LEU A 56 -14.97 -3.26 1.41
CA LEU A 56 -15.55 -2.27 0.51
C LEU A 56 -14.78 -0.95 0.54
N GLY A 57 -14.79 -0.24 -0.59
CA GLY A 57 -14.07 1.02 -0.77
C GLY A 57 -13.76 1.31 -2.23
N ALA A 58 -13.33 2.53 -2.53
CA ALA A 58 -12.97 2.97 -3.88
C ALA A 58 -11.79 2.19 -4.48
N ASN A 59 -11.59 2.30 -5.80
CA ASN A 59 -10.40 1.76 -6.46
C ASN A 59 -9.14 2.43 -5.90
N GLY A 60 -8.13 1.63 -5.55
CA GLY A 60 -6.91 2.11 -4.90
C GLY A 60 -6.98 2.23 -3.37
N ALA A 61 -8.11 1.90 -2.73
CA ALA A 61 -8.24 1.96 -1.25
C ALA A 61 -7.50 0.86 -0.47
N GLY A 62 -6.72 0.00 -1.13
CA GLY A 62 -5.95 -1.06 -0.46
C GLY A 62 -6.69 -2.38 -0.23
N LYS A 63 -7.87 -2.59 -0.83
CA LYS A 63 -8.68 -3.81 -0.62
C LYS A 63 -8.03 -5.13 -1.05
N THR A 64 -7.13 -5.07 -2.04
CA THR A 64 -6.41 -6.24 -2.59
C THR A 64 -4.96 -6.30 -2.13
N THR A 65 -4.57 -5.39 -1.24
CA THR A 65 -3.21 -5.28 -0.68
C THR A 65 -3.09 -6.17 0.54
#